data_AF-A0AAV5Z107-F1
#
_entry.id   AF-A0AAV5Z107-F1
#
_cell.length_a   1.000
_cell.length_b   1.000
_cell.length_c   1.000
_cell.angle_alpha   90.00
_cell.angle_beta   90.00
_cell.angle_gamma   90.00
#
_symmetry.space_group_name_H-M   'P 1'
#
loop_
_entity.id
_entity.type
_entity.pdbx_description
1 polymer ?
#
loop_
_entity_poly.entity_id
_entity_poly.type
_entity_poly.pdbx_seq_one_letter_code
_entity_poly.pdbx_strand_id
1 'polypeptide(L)'
;MTVSPTLLTDVVVGGLTTGGIYALVALGLNLQYGLMRVLNVAHGEFLMLGAYLTYSLHTGWGVNPLLTLLITGPTAFAVGLALHRLLYARLLAGNATDSLESRSLLLSFGLMFVIQNAALLIWSADLRGYSYLSIPLHWLGTVFPANRLLAAAVALALGAAFYVYLRASLTGKAVRALMQEPEGARLVGIRTARLHALCFGAGLAMSAITGSLVSMLFELTPFMGLPYTVTALVVVILGGLGNMMGCLLAGLLLGLVETAGVYLASSDVRLISSYAVLSLILILKPSGLFGR
;
A
#
# COMPACT_ATOMS: atom_id res chain seq x y z
N MET A 1 15.59 2.35 32.44
CA MET A 1 14.37 2.77 31.72
C MET A 1 13.27 1.79 32.08
N THR A 2 12.41 2.13 33.05
CA THR A 2 11.23 1.31 33.36
C THR A 2 10.23 1.50 32.23
N VAL A 3 9.97 0.44 31.46
CA VAL A 3 8.92 0.42 30.45
C VAL A 3 7.60 0.63 31.18
N SER A 4 7.04 1.84 31.13
CA SER A 4 5.72 2.08 31.70
C SER A 4 4.68 1.29 30.90
N PRO A 5 3.67 0.70 31.55
CA PRO A 5 2.62 -0.03 30.83
C PRO A 5 1.92 0.82 29.76
N THR A 6 1.93 2.16 29.92
CA THR A 6 1.45 3.13 28.94
C THR A 6 2.31 3.18 27.66
N LEU A 7 3.62 2.98 27.76
CA LEU A 7 4.51 2.96 26.59
C LEU A 7 4.26 1.71 25.73
N LEU A 8 4.01 0.56 26.38
CA LEU A 8 3.72 -0.67 25.66
C LEU A 8 2.39 -0.57 24.88
N THR A 9 1.36 0.00 25.51
CA THR A 9 0.06 0.23 24.84
C THR A 9 0.23 1.21 23.68
N ASP A 10 1.06 2.23 23.84
CA ASP A 10 1.31 3.21 22.78
C ASP A 10 1.99 2.61 21.56
N VAL A 11 3.03 1.79 21.79
CA VAL A 11 3.76 1.11 20.73
C VAL A 11 2.88 0.11 20.00
N VAL A 12 2.06 -0.67 20.72
CA VAL A 12 1.18 -1.66 20.09
C VAL A 12 0.08 -0.99 19.28
N VAL A 13 -0.62 0.00 19.84
CA VAL A 13 -1.74 0.67 19.14
C VAL A 13 -1.23 1.50 17.97
N GLY A 14 -0.17 2.29 18.17
CA GLY A 14 0.45 3.08 17.10
C GLY A 14 1.07 2.19 16.02
N GLY A 15 1.71 1.09 16.42
CA GLY A 15 2.33 0.15 15.51
C GLY A 15 1.33 -0.65 14.68
N LEU A 16 0.21 -1.07 15.26
CA LEU A 16 -0.87 -1.71 14.51
C LEU A 16 -1.54 -0.73 13.54
N THR A 17 -1.67 0.54 13.91
CA THR A 17 -2.22 1.58 13.02
C THR A 17 -1.34 1.80 11.81
N THR A 18 -0.06 2.12 12.05
CA THR A 18 0.92 2.35 10.99
C THR A 18 1.15 1.08 10.16
N GLY A 19 1.27 -0.07 10.84
CA GLY A 19 1.49 -1.35 10.20
C GLY A 19 0.31 -1.82 9.36
N GLY A 20 -0.93 -1.51 9.75
CA GLY A 20 -2.13 -1.79 8.94
C GLY A 20 -2.13 -0.99 7.63
N ILE A 21 -1.78 0.29 7.69
CA ILE A 21 -1.62 1.15 6.50
C ILE A 21 -0.55 0.59 5.57
N TYR A 22 0.63 0.26 6.12
CA TYR A 22 1.74 -0.33 5.38
C TYR A 22 1.38 -1.67 4.76
N ALA A 23 0.70 -2.54 5.50
CA ALA A 23 0.25 -3.83 5.01
C ALA A 23 -0.74 -3.67 3.84
N LEU A 24 -1.67 -2.72 3.90
CA LEU A 24 -2.66 -2.50 2.86
C LEU A 24 -2.03 -1.94 1.56
N VAL A 25 -1.16 -0.93 1.67
CA VAL A 25 -0.46 -0.39 0.49
C VAL A 25 0.49 -1.42 -0.12
N ALA A 26 1.20 -2.19 0.72
CA ALA A 26 2.14 -3.21 0.29
C ALA A 26 1.44 -4.40 -0.36
N LEU A 27 0.28 -4.83 0.13
CA LEU A 27 -0.51 -5.88 -0.53
C LEU A 27 -0.86 -5.51 -1.97
N GLY A 28 -1.21 -4.25 -2.23
CA GLY A 28 -1.51 -3.76 -3.57
C GLY A 28 -0.30 -3.79 -4.50
N LEU A 29 0.88 -3.45 -3.99
CA LEU A 29 2.14 -3.53 -4.74
C LEU A 29 2.59 -4.99 -4.94
N ASN A 30 2.43 -5.84 -3.92
CA ASN A 30 2.77 -7.26 -3.98
C ASN A 30 1.96 -7.98 -5.05
N LEU A 31 0.68 -7.62 -5.21
CA LEU A 31 -0.18 -8.18 -6.24
C LEU A 31 0.29 -7.80 -7.65
N GLN A 32 0.73 -6.55 -7.85
CA GLN A 32 1.27 -6.09 -9.13
C GLN A 32 2.59 -6.80 -9.46
N TYR A 33 3.54 -6.77 -8.53
CA TYR A 33 4.86 -7.34 -8.74
C TYR A 33 4.83 -8.87 -8.78
N GLY A 34 4.14 -9.52 -7.84
CA GLY A 34 4.10 -10.98 -7.72
C GLY A 34 3.53 -11.69 -8.96
N LEU A 35 2.67 -11.01 -9.73
CA LEU A 35 2.07 -11.58 -10.95
C LEU A 35 2.78 -11.14 -12.24
N MET A 36 3.14 -9.85 -12.36
CA MET A 36 3.65 -9.27 -13.60
C MET A 36 5.17 -9.05 -13.60
N ARG A 37 5.83 -9.17 -12.44
CA ARG A 37 7.22 -8.69 -12.22
C ARG A 37 7.41 -7.23 -12.63
N VAL A 38 6.36 -6.44 -12.47
CA VAL A 38 6.36 -5.00 -12.75
C VAL A 38 6.45 -4.27 -11.42
N LEU A 39 7.56 -3.57 -11.21
CA LEU A 39 7.73 -2.68 -10.06
C LEU A 39 7.19 -1.30 -10.43
N ASN A 40 5.99 -0.99 -9.95
CA ASN A 40 5.35 0.29 -10.20
C ASN A 40 5.77 1.34 -9.16
N VAL A 41 6.74 2.19 -9.50
CA VAL A 41 7.21 3.27 -8.60
C VAL A 41 6.12 4.32 -8.35
N ALA A 42 5.19 4.50 -9.29
CA ALA A 42 4.06 5.41 -9.13
C ALA A 42 2.95 4.86 -8.21
N HIS A 43 3.10 3.66 -7.64
CA HIS A 43 2.05 3.02 -6.82
C HIS A 43 1.55 3.92 -5.68
N GLY A 44 2.45 4.56 -4.94
CA GLY A 44 2.14 5.50 -3.86
C GLY A 44 1.53 6.82 -4.34
N GLU A 45 1.70 7.19 -5.62
CA GLU A 45 1.02 8.36 -6.18
C GLU A 45 -0.50 8.12 -6.29
N PHE A 46 -0.94 6.86 -6.46
CA PHE A 46 -2.35 6.53 -6.38
C PHE A 46 -2.91 6.58 -4.94
N LEU A 47 -2.06 6.35 -3.94
CA LEU A 47 -2.39 6.63 -2.54
C LEU A 47 -2.58 8.13 -2.35
N MET A 48 -1.67 8.96 -2.84
CA MET A 48 -1.81 10.42 -2.82
C MET A 48 -3.11 10.87 -3.52
N LEU A 49 -3.40 10.37 -4.73
CA LEU A 49 -4.63 10.70 -5.45
C LEU A 49 -5.90 10.28 -4.67
N GLY A 50 -5.88 9.11 -4.03
CA GLY A 50 -6.98 8.67 -3.16
C GLY A 50 -7.18 9.59 -1.95
N ALA A 51 -6.10 10.09 -1.37
CA ALA A 51 -6.12 11.06 -0.29
C ALA A 51 -6.70 12.42 -0.73
N TYR A 52 -6.24 12.97 -1.86
CA TYR A 52 -6.77 14.22 -2.41
C TYR A 52 -8.21 14.12 -2.90
N LEU A 53 -8.60 12.98 -3.48
CA LEU A 53 -9.99 12.74 -3.87
C LEU A 53 -10.89 12.70 -2.63
N THR A 54 -10.44 12.06 -1.55
CA THR A 54 -11.16 12.03 -0.27
C THR A 54 -11.27 13.42 0.34
N TYR A 55 -10.17 14.17 0.38
CA TYR A 55 -10.15 15.57 0.82
C TYR A 55 -11.14 16.43 0.02
N SER A 56 -11.12 16.32 -1.31
CA SER A 56 -11.99 17.12 -2.19
C SER A 56 -13.46 16.76 -2.00
N LEU A 57 -13.79 15.47 -1.86
CA LEU A 57 -15.16 15.00 -1.61
C LEU A 57 -15.66 15.46 -0.23
N HIS A 58 -14.80 15.39 0.79
CA HIS A 58 -15.15 15.76 2.15
C HIS A 58 -15.31 17.26 2.33
N THR A 59 -14.33 18.05 1.88
CA THR A 59 -14.34 19.52 2.04
C THR A 59 -15.31 20.21 1.08
N GLY A 60 -15.49 19.67 -0.13
CA GLY A 60 -16.38 20.26 -1.14
C GLY A 60 -17.85 19.89 -0.96
N TRP A 61 -18.16 18.61 -0.65
CA TRP A 61 -19.54 18.10 -0.58
C TRP A 61 -19.93 17.53 0.79
N GLY A 62 -19.07 17.61 1.81
CA GLY A 62 -19.37 17.10 3.15
C GLY A 62 -19.44 15.57 3.24
N VAL A 63 -18.97 14.84 2.21
CA VAL A 63 -19.05 13.37 2.19
C VAL A 63 -18.20 12.80 3.33
N ASN A 64 -18.74 11.81 4.04
CA ASN A 64 -17.98 11.14 5.09
C ASN A 64 -16.72 10.46 4.49
N PRO A 65 -15.52 10.70 5.02
CA PRO A 65 -14.27 10.10 4.52
C PRO A 65 -14.27 8.57 4.45
N LEU A 66 -15.06 7.88 5.27
CA LEU A 66 -15.22 6.43 5.17
C LEU A 66 -16.06 6.00 3.96
N LEU A 67 -17.04 6.82 3.58
CA LEU A 67 -17.88 6.55 2.41
C LEU A 67 -17.13 6.85 1.11
N THR A 68 -16.13 7.73 1.14
CA THR A 68 -15.30 8.00 -0.04
C THR A 68 -14.53 6.76 -0.47
N LEU A 69 -14.27 5.78 0.40
CA LEU A 69 -13.62 4.50 0.03
C LEU A 69 -14.41 3.75 -1.05
N LEU A 70 -15.73 3.87 -1.05
CA LEU A 70 -16.62 3.29 -2.07
C LEU A 70 -16.51 4.00 -3.42
N ILE A 71 -15.87 5.17 -3.46
CA ILE A 71 -15.61 5.95 -4.67
C ILE A 71 -14.15 5.82 -5.07
N THR A 72 -13.21 6.05 -4.14
CA THR A 72 -11.75 6.06 -4.39
C THR A 72 -11.24 4.69 -4.83
N GLY A 73 -11.74 3.61 -4.24
CA GLY A 73 -11.40 2.25 -4.64
C GLY A 73 -11.80 1.95 -6.09
N PRO A 74 -13.10 2.05 -6.45
CA PRO A 74 -13.55 1.80 -7.83
C PRO A 74 -12.96 2.75 -8.87
N THR A 75 -12.77 4.03 -8.56
CA THR A 75 -12.15 4.97 -9.51
C THR A 75 -10.70 4.60 -9.77
N ALA A 76 -9.90 4.31 -8.74
CA ALA A 76 -8.53 3.86 -8.90
C ALA A 76 -8.43 2.48 -9.57
N PHE A 77 -9.41 1.59 -9.33
CA PHE A 77 -9.51 0.32 -10.05
C PHE A 77 -9.71 0.53 -11.56
N ALA A 78 -10.65 1.40 -11.93
CA ALA A 78 -10.92 1.73 -13.33
C ALA A 78 -9.71 2.41 -14.00
N VAL A 79 -9.07 3.36 -13.30
CA VAL A 79 -7.83 4.00 -13.77
C VAL A 79 -6.72 2.96 -13.95
N GLY A 80 -6.57 2.03 -13.01
CA GLY A 80 -5.59 0.95 -13.12
C GLY A 80 -5.86 0.02 -14.30
N LEU A 81 -7.12 -0.34 -14.57
CA LEU A 81 -7.47 -1.10 -15.77
C LEU A 81 -7.08 -0.34 -17.06
N ALA A 82 -7.33 0.96 -17.10
CA ALA A 82 -6.97 1.81 -18.24
C ALA A 82 -5.45 1.91 -18.41
N LEU A 83 -4.70 2.21 -17.35
CA LEU A 83 -3.25 2.29 -17.37
C LEU A 83 -2.62 0.96 -17.74
N HIS A 84 -3.13 -0.15 -17.21
CA HIS A 84 -2.67 -1.46 -17.60
C HIS A 84 -2.86 -1.68 -19.09
N ARG A 85 -4.07 -1.46 -19.62
CA ARG A 85 -4.36 -1.69 -21.03
C ARG A 85 -3.58 -0.77 -21.98
N LEU A 86 -3.40 0.49 -21.61
CA LEU A 86 -2.81 1.51 -22.48
C LEU A 86 -1.28 1.50 -22.44
N LEU A 87 -0.70 1.25 -21.26
CA LEU A 87 0.74 1.39 -21.04
C LEU A 87 1.39 0.03 -20.80
N TYR A 88 0.98 -0.68 -19.75
CA TYR A 88 1.69 -1.88 -19.31
C TYR A 88 1.46 -3.11 -20.21
N ALA A 89 0.27 -3.29 -20.77
CA ALA A 89 -0.03 -4.42 -21.66
C ALA A 89 0.84 -4.37 -22.93
N ARG A 90 1.13 -3.17 -23.44
CA ARG A 90 2.06 -2.98 -24.57
C ARG A 90 3.49 -3.30 -24.18
N LEU A 91 3.88 -2.95 -22.95
CA LEU A 91 5.20 -3.26 -22.43
C LEU A 91 5.41 -4.78 -22.27
N LEU A 92 4.40 -5.47 -21.73
CA LEU A 92 4.42 -6.92 -21.53
C LEU A 92 4.39 -7.73 -22.83
N ALA A 93 3.97 -7.13 -23.94
CA ALA A 93 3.95 -7.77 -25.25
C ALA A 93 5.33 -7.80 -25.95
N GLY A 94 6.35 -7.10 -25.43
CA GLY A 94 7.69 -7.08 -26.00
C GLY A 94 8.52 -8.31 -25.61
N ASN A 95 9.14 -8.98 -26.59
CA ASN A 95 9.85 -10.28 -26.45
C ASN A 95 11.18 -10.24 -25.67
N ALA A 96 11.57 -9.13 -25.04
CA ALA A 96 12.88 -9.00 -24.35
C ALA A 96 12.69 -8.95 -22.82
N THR A 97 12.66 -10.12 -22.20
CA THR A 97 12.45 -10.34 -20.75
C THR A 97 13.46 -9.59 -19.87
N ASP A 98 14.73 -9.51 -20.27
CA ASP A 98 15.79 -8.85 -19.49
C ASP A 98 15.65 -7.32 -19.43
N SER A 99 14.78 -6.74 -20.25
CA SER A 99 14.54 -5.29 -20.30
C SER A 99 13.21 -4.86 -19.67
N LEU A 100 12.38 -5.81 -19.23
CA LEU A 100 11.00 -5.52 -18.80
C LEU A 100 10.97 -4.74 -17.48
N GLU A 101 11.80 -5.13 -16.51
CA GLU A 101 11.91 -4.41 -15.22
C GLU A 101 12.35 -2.97 -15.44
N SER A 102 13.47 -2.74 -16.13
CA SER A 102 14.02 -1.41 -16.41
C SER A 102 13.05 -0.50 -17.17
N ARG A 103 12.34 -1.06 -18.18
CA ARG A 103 11.32 -0.30 -18.92
C ARG A 103 10.10 0.02 -18.07
N SER A 104 9.69 -0.91 -17.20
CA SER A 104 8.56 -0.69 -16.29
C SER A 104 8.87 0.38 -15.24
N LEU A 105 10.11 0.41 -14.75
CA LEU A 105 10.62 1.45 -13.87
C LEU A 105 10.57 2.80 -14.58
N LEU A 106 11.17 2.93 -15.76
CA LEU A 106 11.17 4.18 -16.55
C LEU A 106 9.75 4.70 -16.80
N LEU A 107 8.84 3.81 -17.21
CA LEU A 107 7.42 4.14 -17.41
C LEU A 107 6.79 4.65 -16.11
N SER A 108 6.99 3.94 -15.01
CA SER A 108 6.40 4.30 -13.71
C SER A 108 6.98 5.58 -13.13
N PHE A 109 8.26 5.89 -13.35
CA PHE A 109 8.85 7.18 -13.01
C PHE A 109 8.22 8.32 -13.82
N GLY A 110 8.06 8.14 -15.14
CA GLY A 110 7.36 9.11 -15.97
C GLY A 110 5.93 9.34 -15.49
N LEU A 111 5.21 8.27 -15.16
CA LEU A 111 3.86 8.34 -14.62
C LEU A 111 3.81 9.04 -13.26
N MET A 112 4.78 8.76 -12.37
CA MET A 112 4.92 9.42 -11.07
C MET A 112 5.02 10.93 -11.24
N PHE A 113 5.93 11.42 -12.09
CA PHE A 113 6.08 12.86 -12.33
C PHE A 113 4.83 13.49 -12.94
N VAL A 114 4.17 12.81 -13.88
CA VAL A 114 2.91 13.30 -14.47
C VAL A 114 1.83 13.44 -13.39
N ILE A 115 1.68 12.44 -12.53
CA ILE A 115 0.67 12.46 -11.45
C ILE A 115 0.99 13.55 -10.42
N GLN A 116 2.25 13.67 -9.97
CA GLN A 116 2.66 14.70 -9.02
C GLN A 116 2.44 16.11 -9.57
N ASN A 117 2.82 16.37 -10.83
CA ASN A 117 2.61 17.68 -11.46
C ASN A 117 1.13 17.96 -11.72
N ALA A 118 0.34 16.95 -12.12
CA ALA A 118 -1.11 17.10 -12.20
C ALA A 118 -1.71 17.46 -10.84
N ALA A 119 -1.22 16.84 -9.76
CA ALA A 119 -1.68 17.15 -8.41
C ALA A 119 -1.32 18.58 -7.99
N LEU A 120 -0.11 19.06 -8.32
CA LEU A 120 0.31 20.45 -8.09
C LEU A 120 -0.58 21.45 -8.83
N LEU A 121 -0.95 21.16 -10.09
CA LEU A 121 -1.82 22.03 -10.88
C LEU A 121 -3.24 22.10 -10.33
N ILE A 122 -3.78 20.99 -9.80
CA ILE A 122 -5.16 20.91 -9.33
C ILE A 122 -5.30 21.39 -7.87
N TRP A 123 -4.36 21.01 -6.99
CA TRP A 123 -4.47 21.23 -5.54
C TRP A 123 -3.47 22.23 -4.94
N SER A 124 -2.57 22.81 -5.75
CA SER A 124 -1.44 23.63 -5.31
C SER A 124 -0.36 22.83 -4.57
N ALA A 125 0.76 23.49 -4.26
CA ALA A 125 1.84 22.95 -3.42
C ALA A 125 1.56 23.10 -1.92
N ASP A 126 0.49 23.82 -1.55
CA ASP A 126 0.13 24.08 -0.16
C ASP A 126 -0.28 22.81 0.58
N LEU A 127 0.06 22.75 1.87
CA LEU A 127 -0.40 21.69 2.76
C LEU A 127 -1.92 21.74 2.87
N ARG A 128 -2.57 20.61 2.60
CA ARG A 128 -4.03 20.46 2.73
C ARG A 128 -4.35 19.46 3.82
N GLY A 129 -5.42 19.66 4.55
CA GLY A 129 -5.83 18.73 5.60
C GLY A 129 -7.25 19.01 6.06
N TYR A 130 -7.82 18.07 6.77
CA TYR A 130 -9.12 18.22 7.42
C TYR A 130 -9.10 17.42 8.72
N SER A 131 -9.95 17.82 9.67
CA SER A 131 -10.11 17.09 10.92
C SER A 131 -11.32 16.17 10.81
N TYR A 132 -11.14 14.89 11.09
CA TYR A 132 -12.22 13.90 11.11
C TYR A 132 -12.02 12.96 12.30
N LEU A 133 -13.06 12.80 13.12
CA LEU A 133 -13.05 11.95 14.32
C LEU A 133 -11.78 12.12 15.19
N SER A 134 -11.30 13.36 15.33
CA SER A 134 -10.18 13.74 16.20
C SER A 134 -10.58 13.79 17.68
N ILE A 135 -11.53 12.95 18.08
CA ILE A 135 -12.02 12.86 19.46
C ILE A 135 -10.98 12.07 20.26
N PRO A 136 -10.45 12.63 21.37
CA PRO A 136 -9.50 11.92 22.22
C PRO A 136 -10.22 10.80 22.98
N LEU A 137 -9.78 9.57 22.78
CA LEU A 137 -10.22 8.41 23.56
C LEU A 137 -9.18 8.12 24.64
N HIS A 138 -9.63 8.12 25.89
CA HIS A 138 -8.80 7.72 27.03
C HIS A 138 -8.85 6.21 27.18
N TRP A 139 -7.72 5.54 26.98
CA TRP A 139 -7.62 4.10 27.15
C TRP A 139 -6.33 3.73 27.87
N LEU A 140 -6.43 2.98 28.98
CA LEU A 140 -5.28 2.50 29.76
C LEU A 140 -4.25 3.61 30.15
N GLY A 141 -4.71 4.84 30.37
CA GLY A 141 -3.84 5.99 30.70
C GLY A 141 -3.17 6.67 29.50
N THR A 142 -3.50 6.26 28.28
CA THR A 142 -3.02 6.82 27.01
C THR A 142 -4.17 7.49 26.25
N VAL A 143 -3.86 8.51 25.46
CA VAL A 143 -4.86 9.28 24.69
C VAL A 143 -4.67 9.02 23.22
N PHE A 144 -5.66 8.36 22.60
CA PHE A 144 -5.66 8.06 21.18
C PHE A 144 -6.77 8.78 20.44
N PRO A 145 -6.46 9.48 19.34
CA PRO A 145 -7.47 9.96 18.41
C PRO A 145 -8.29 8.78 17.85
N ALA A 146 -9.62 8.89 17.89
CA ALA A 146 -10.51 7.83 17.41
C ALA A 146 -10.29 7.48 15.92
N ASN A 147 -9.90 8.47 15.11
CA ASN A 147 -9.59 8.29 13.69
C ASN A 147 -8.43 7.30 13.44
N ARG A 148 -7.41 7.23 14.30
CA ARG A 148 -6.28 6.29 14.17
C ARG A 148 -6.74 4.85 14.36
N LEU A 149 -7.51 4.59 15.42
CA LEU A 149 -8.07 3.28 15.69
C LEU A 149 -9.02 2.82 14.59
N LEU A 150 -9.86 3.73 14.10
CA LEU A 150 -10.77 3.46 13.00
C LEU A 150 -10.02 3.15 11.70
N ALA A 151 -9.01 3.95 11.35
CA ALA A 151 -8.18 3.73 10.17
C ALA A 151 -7.44 2.39 10.26
N ALA A 152 -6.89 2.05 11.43
CA ALA A 152 -6.26 0.76 11.68
C ALA A 152 -7.23 -0.41 11.48
N ALA A 153 -8.41 -0.34 12.09
CA ALA A 153 -9.44 -1.37 12.00
C ALA A 153 -9.89 -1.58 10.54
N VAL A 154 -10.14 -0.50 9.81
CA VAL A 154 -10.56 -0.57 8.40
C VAL A 154 -9.43 -1.11 7.53
N ALA A 155 -8.18 -0.67 7.72
CA ALA A 155 -7.04 -1.14 6.95
C ALA A 155 -6.81 -2.65 7.13
N LEU A 156 -6.83 -3.12 8.38
CA LEU A 156 -6.70 -4.54 8.72
C LEU A 156 -7.86 -5.37 8.21
N ALA A 157 -9.10 -4.89 8.37
CA ALA A 157 -10.29 -5.56 7.87
C ALA A 157 -10.25 -5.70 6.35
N LEU A 158 -9.89 -4.65 5.60
CA LEU A 158 -9.76 -4.70 4.15
C LEU A 158 -8.61 -5.59 3.69
N GLY A 159 -7.46 -5.53 4.35
CA GLY A 159 -6.33 -6.41 4.06
C GLY A 159 -6.68 -7.89 4.27
N ALA A 160 -7.35 -8.21 5.39
CA ALA A 160 -7.83 -9.56 5.69
C ALA A 160 -8.93 -10.00 4.72
N ALA A 161 -9.90 -9.15 4.42
CA ALA A 161 -10.96 -9.43 3.45
C ALA A 161 -10.38 -9.71 2.06
N PHE A 162 -9.39 -8.94 1.63
CA PHE A 162 -8.71 -9.14 0.35
C PHE A 162 -7.92 -10.46 0.34
N TYR A 163 -7.23 -10.80 1.43
CA TYR A 163 -6.55 -12.08 1.58
C TYR A 163 -7.52 -13.26 1.48
N VAL A 164 -8.64 -13.20 2.19
CA VAL A 164 -9.69 -14.23 2.16
C VAL A 164 -10.29 -14.33 0.76
N TYR A 165 -10.59 -13.20 0.13
CA TYR A 165 -11.06 -13.16 -1.25
C TYR A 165 -10.10 -13.86 -2.19
N LEU A 166 -8.80 -13.58 -2.11
CA LEU A 166 -7.81 -14.28 -2.93
C LEU A 166 -7.84 -15.78 -2.64
N ARG A 167 -7.86 -16.24 -1.38
CA ARG A 167 -7.92 -17.67 -1.07
C ARG A 167 -9.17 -18.37 -1.58
N ALA A 168 -10.34 -17.77 -1.36
CA ALA A 168 -11.62 -18.42 -1.58
C ALA A 168 -12.15 -18.30 -3.03
N SER A 169 -11.85 -17.21 -3.73
CA SER A 169 -12.42 -16.93 -5.05
C SER A 169 -11.75 -17.72 -6.19
N LEU A 170 -12.49 -17.93 -7.28
CA LEU A 170 -11.97 -18.51 -8.52
C LEU A 170 -10.90 -17.62 -9.17
N THR A 171 -11.11 -16.30 -9.13
CA THR A 171 -10.13 -15.31 -9.60
C THR A 171 -8.83 -15.42 -8.82
N GLY A 172 -8.90 -15.52 -7.49
CA GLY A 172 -7.72 -15.68 -6.65
C GLY A 172 -7.03 -17.04 -6.80
N LYS A 173 -7.77 -18.13 -7.07
CA LYS A 173 -7.18 -19.41 -7.49
C LYS A 173 -6.41 -19.27 -8.80
N ALA A 174 -6.98 -18.57 -9.78
CA ALA A 174 -6.32 -18.34 -11.07
C ALA A 174 -5.07 -17.45 -10.95
N VAL A 175 -5.10 -16.44 -10.07
CA VAL A 175 -3.92 -15.63 -9.72
C VAL A 175 -2.81 -16.50 -9.13
N ARG A 176 -3.12 -17.32 -8.12
CA ARG A 176 -2.11 -18.22 -7.52
C ARG A 176 -1.55 -19.25 -8.51
N ALA A 177 -2.40 -19.82 -9.36
CA ALA A 177 -1.96 -20.74 -10.41
C ALA A 177 -0.98 -20.05 -11.37
N LEU A 178 -1.31 -18.83 -11.80
CA LEU A 178 -0.46 -18.02 -12.68
C LEU A 178 0.87 -17.61 -12.02
N MET A 179 0.92 -17.44 -10.70
CA MET A 179 2.16 -17.15 -9.96
C MET A 179 3.06 -18.38 -9.77
N GLN A 180 2.48 -19.57 -9.73
CA GLN A 180 3.23 -20.83 -9.52
C GLN A 180 3.77 -21.39 -10.83
N GLU A 181 2.90 -21.50 -11.85
CA GLU A 181 3.23 -22.10 -13.13
C GLU A 181 2.53 -21.33 -14.26
N PRO A 182 3.15 -20.24 -14.76
CA PRO A 182 2.53 -19.37 -15.75
C PRO A 182 2.17 -20.06 -17.06
N GLU A 183 2.96 -21.04 -17.50
CA GLU A 183 2.71 -21.76 -18.76
C GLU A 183 1.56 -22.74 -18.57
N GLY A 184 1.59 -23.54 -17.50
CA GLY A 184 0.52 -24.47 -17.14
C GLY A 184 -0.83 -23.76 -16.94
N ALA A 185 -0.83 -22.58 -16.32
CA ALA A 185 -2.03 -21.76 -16.16
C ALA A 185 -2.65 -21.37 -17.52
N ARG A 186 -1.83 -21.04 -18.53
CA ARG A 186 -2.31 -20.69 -19.88
C ARG A 186 -2.90 -21.90 -20.60
N LEU A 187 -2.31 -23.08 -20.42
CA LEU A 187 -2.76 -24.33 -21.06
C LEU A 187 -4.17 -24.75 -20.60
N VAL A 188 -4.54 -24.45 -19.35
CA VAL A 188 -5.88 -24.72 -18.82
C VAL A 188 -6.88 -23.57 -19.10
N GLY A 189 -6.54 -22.64 -19.99
CA GLY A 189 -7.45 -21.58 -20.45
C GLY A 189 -7.50 -20.32 -19.58
N ILE A 190 -6.56 -20.14 -18.64
CA ILE A 190 -6.49 -18.91 -17.84
C ILE A 190 -6.01 -17.75 -18.71
N ARG A 191 -6.87 -16.75 -18.89
CA ARG A 191 -6.57 -15.53 -19.67
C ARG A 191 -5.68 -14.57 -18.89
N THR A 192 -4.36 -14.71 -19.04
CA THR A 192 -3.34 -13.89 -18.36
C THR A 192 -3.55 -12.38 -18.53
N ALA A 193 -3.83 -11.91 -19.75
CA ALA A 193 -4.05 -10.49 -20.01
C ALA A 193 -5.20 -9.89 -19.18
N ARG A 194 -6.28 -10.65 -18.94
CA ARG A 194 -7.38 -10.20 -18.09
C ARG A 194 -6.99 -10.20 -16.62
N LEU A 195 -6.30 -11.24 -16.16
CA LEU A 195 -5.84 -11.31 -14.77
C LEU A 195 -4.83 -10.22 -14.44
N HIS A 196 -3.87 -9.95 -15.33
CA HIS A 196 -2.91 -8.87 -15.16
C HIS A 196 -3.60 -7.51 -15.02
N ALA A 197 -4.59 -7.21 -15.87
CA ALA A 197 -5.39 -5.99 -15.77
C ALA A 197 -6.15 -5.89 -14.44
N LEU A 198 -6.86 -6.96 -14.04
CA LEU A 198 -7.62 -7.00 -12.79
C LEU A 198 -6.72 -6.84 -11.56
N CYS A 199 -5.55 -7.48 -11.56
CA CYS A 199 -4.58 -7.39 -10.47
C CYS A 199 -3.92 -6.01 -10.39
N PHE A 200 -3.61 -5.41 -11.54
CA PHE A 200 -3.10 -4.04 -11.59
C PHE A 200 -4.13 -3.04 -11.06
N GLY A 201 -5.38 -3.13 -11.53
CA GLY A 201 -6.49 -2.32 -11.01
C GLY A 201 -6.71 -2.51 -9.52
N ALA A 202 -6.75 -3.75 -9.03
CA ALA A 202 -6.92 -4.05 -7.61
C ALA A 202 -5.77 -3.49 -6.76
N GLY A 203 -4.53 -3.57 -7.27
CA GLY A 203 -3.38 -2.98 -6.60
C GLY A 203 -3.50 -1.47 -6.42
N LEU A 204 -3.89 -0.74 -7.48
CA LEU A 204 -4.11 0.70 -7.39
C LEU A 204 -5.33 1.07 -6.52
N ALA A 205 -6.38 0.25 -6.56
CA ALA A 205 -7.55 0.43 -5.68
C ALA A 205 -7.16 0.35 -4.21
N MET A 206 -6.35 -0.63 -3.83
CA MET A 206 -5.84 -0.74 -2.45
C MET A 206 -4.96 0.44 -2.06
N SER A 207 -4.12 0.93 -2.99
CA SER A 207 -3.31 2.13 -2.79
C SER A 207 -4.20 3.35 -2.50
N ALA A 208 -5.19 3.61 -3.35
CA ALA A 208 -6.09 4.75 -3.20
C ALA A 208 -6.96 4.68 -1.94
N ILE A 209 -7.46 3.49 -1.59
CA ILE A 209 -8.20 3.28 -0.33
C ILE A 209 -7.29 3.56 0.88
N THR A 210 -6.04 3.10 0.82
CA THR A 210 -5.05 3.44 1.86
C THR A 210 -4.87 4.96 1.95
N GLY A 211 -4.88 5.66 0.82
CA GLY A 211 -4.83 7.12 0.74
C GLY A 211 -5.98 7.82 1.43
N SER A 212 -7.21 7.33 1.21
CA SER A 212 -8.39 7.80 1.93
C SER A 212 -8.21 7.66 3.44
N LEU A 213 -7.68 6.53 3.91
CA LEU A 213 -7.41 6.30 5.34
C LEU A 213 -6.33 7.24 5.87
N VAL A 214 -5.21 7.38 5.16
CA VAL A 214 -4.09 8.27 5.50
C VAL A 214 -4.53 9.73 5.57
N SER A 215 -5.45 10.16 4.69
CA SER A 215 -5.96 11.54 4.68
C SER A 215 -6.71 11.95 5.94
N MET A 216 -7.24 10.98 6.71
CA MET A 216 -7.87 11.24 8.00
C MET A 216 -6.85 11.46 9.12
N LEU A 217 -5.58 11.10 8.90
CA LEU A 217 -4.54 11.02 9.94
C LEU A 217 -3.46 12.10 9.78
N PHE A 218 -3.17 12.51 8.55
CA PHE A 218 -2.05 13.38 8.22
C PHE A 218 -2.44 14.44 7.20
N GLU A 219 -1.67 15.52 7.18
CA GLU A 219 -1.74 16.53 6.13
C GLU A 219 -1.24 15.96 4.79
N LEU A 220 -1.79 16.52 3.73
CA LEU A 220 -1.62 16.08 2.36
C LEU A 220 -0.62 16.99 1.65
N THR A 221 0.32 16.36 0.96
CA THR A 221 1.27 17.03 0.09
C THR A 221 1.31 16.32 -1.26
N PRO A 222 1.57 17.02 -2.37
CA PRO A 222 1.70 16.38 -3.69
C PRO A 222 2.92 15.46 -3.83
N PHE A 223 3.74 15.33 -2.79
CA PHE A 223 4.94 14.49 -2.76
C PHE A 223 4.85 13.35 -1.74
N MET A 224 3.68 13.17 -1.11
CA MET A 224 3.50 12.15 -0.08
C MET A 224 3.52 10.71 -0.64
N GLY A 225 3.35 10.52 -1.95
CA GLY A 225 3.22 9.21 -2.57
C GLY A 225 4.50 8.37 -2.52
N LEU A 226 5.62 8.91 -3.00
CA LEU A 226 6.90 8.21 -3.11
C LEU A 226 7.37 7.53 -1.80
N PRO A 227 7.35 8.19 -0.61
CA PRO A 227 7.69 7.53 0.64
C PRO A 227 6.88 6.25 0.90
N TYR A 228 5.57 6.26 0.62
CA TYR A 228 4.73 5.07 0.78
C TYR A 228 5.02 4.00 -0.27
N THR A 229 5.41 4.35 -1.50
CA THR A 229 5.90 3.36 -2.48
C THR A 229 7.13 2.64 -1.93
N VAL A 230 8.10 3.40 -1.39
CA VAL A 230 9.33 2.83 -0.87
C VAL A 230 9.05 1.93 0.33
N THR A 231 8.22 2.38 1.29
CA THR A 231 7.79 1.53 2.41
C THR A 231 7.04 0.29 1.94
N ALA A 232 6.17 0.41 0.93
CA ALA A 232 5.48 -0.74 0.34
C ALA A 232 6.49 -1.75 -0.23
N LEU A 233 7.52 -1.28 -0.96
CA LEU A 233 8.56 -2.13 -1.51
C LEU A 233 9.35 -2.84 -0.39
N VAL A 234 9.74 -2.12 0.65
CA VAL A 234 10.39 -2.68 1.86
C VAL A 234 9.54 -3.81 2.43
N VAL A 235 8.24 -3.58 2.64
CA VAL A 235 7.32 -4.58 3.19
C VAL A 235 7.13 -5.78 2.27
N VAL A 236 7.05 -5.57 0.96
CA VAL A 236 6.93 -6.65 -0.03
C VAL A 236 8.18 -7.53 -0.04
N ILE A 237 9.37 -6.94 -0.04
CA ILE A 237 10.64 -7.67 0.03
C ILE A 237 10.73 -8.42 1.37
N LEU A 238 10.42 -7.74 2.46
CA LEU A 238 10.42 -8.28 3.81
C LEU A 238 9.48 -9.49 3.94
N GLY A 239 8.27 -9.40 3.36
CA GLY A 239 7.27 -10.46 3.36
C GLY A 239 7.57 -11.62 2.40
N GLY A 240 8.45 -11.42 1.42
CA GLY A 240 8.71 -12.32 0.31
C GLY A 240 7.82 -12.02 -0.90
N LEU A 241 8.45 -11.85 -2.06
CA LEU A 241 7.79 -11.47 -3.32
C LEU A 241 6.71 -12.50 -3.69
N GLY A 242 5.49 -12.01 -3.90
CA GLY A 242 4.34 -12.86 -4.24
C GLY A 242 3.71 -13.60 -3.05
N ASN A 243 4.24 -13.46 -1.83
CA ASN A 243 3.61 -14.02 -0.64
C ASN A 243 2.69 -12.97 0.03
N MET A 244 1.38 -13.03 -0.24
CA MET A 244 0.41 -12.08 0.35
C MET A 244 0.36 -12.12 1.87
N MET A 245 0.39 -13.32 2.48
CA MET A 245 0.33 -13.42 3.94
C MET A 245 1.61 -12.87 4.58
N GLY A 246 2.76 -13.18 3.98
CA GLY A 246 4.04 -12.61 4.40
C GLY A 246 4.04 -11.09 4.34
N CYS A 247 3.45 -10.51 3.30
CA CYS A 247 3.32 -9.06 3.14
C CYS A 247 2.45 -8.40 4.23
N LEU A 248 1.32 -9.01 4.61
CA LEU A 248 0.48 -8.53 5.72
C LEU A 248 1.25 -8.52 7.05
N LEU A 249 1.91 -9.63 7.38
CA LEU A 249 2.66 -9.78 8.63
C LEU A 249 3.89 -8.87 8.65
N ALA A 250 4.58 -8.73 7.52
CA ALA A 250 5.73 -7.83 7.37
C ALA A 250 5.33 -6.37 7.56
N GLY A 251 4.18 -5.93 7.03
CA GLY A 251 3.69 -4.57 7.22
C GLY A 251 3.38 -4.28 8.69
N LEU A 252 2.72 -5.22 9.37
CA LEU A 252 2.46 -5.13 10.81
C LEU A 252 3.74 -5.09 11.65
N LEU A 253 4.69 -5.97 11.35
CA LEU A 253 5.98 -6.02 12.03
C LEU A 253 6.75 -4.71 11.82
N LEU A 254 6.81 -4.20 10.59
CA LEU A 254 7.49 -2.95 10.27
C LEU A 254 6.86 -1.77 11.02
N GLY A 255 5.52 -1.69 11.07
CA GLY A 255 4.81 -0.67 11.83
C GLY A 255 5.10 -0.73 13.33
N LEU A 256 5.15 -1.92 13.92
CA LEU A 256 5.52 -2.11 15.33
C LEU A 256 6.96 -1.68 15.60
N VAL A 257 7.92 -2.06 14.74
CA VAL A 257 9.33 -1.70 14.92
C VAL A 257 9.55 -0.20 14.73
N GLU A 258 8.94 0.41 13.72
CA GLU A 258 9.02 1.86 13.51
C GLU A 258 8.45 2.62 14.71
N THR A 259 7.28 2.20 15.19
CA THR A 259 6.65 2.86 16.34
C THR A 259 7.48 2.67 17.60
N ALA A 260 8.00 1.47 17.86
CA ALA A 260 8.90 1.22 18.98
C ALA A 260 10.17 2.09 18.89
N GLY A 261 10.77 2.21 17.71
CA GLY A 261 11.94 3.05 17.48
C GLY A 261 11.68 4.54 17.75
N VAL A 262 10.52 5.04 17.30
CA VAL A 262 10.11 6.43 17.55
C VAL A 262 9.91 6.71 19.04
N TYR A 263 9.28 5.79 19.79
CA TYR A 263 9.04 5.96 21.22
C TYR A 263 10.29 5.76 22.08
N LEU A 264 11.26 4.93 21.65
CA LEU A 264 12.47 4.62 22.41
C LEU A 264 13.62 5.59 22.14
N ALA A 265 13.70 6.17 20.93
CA ALA A 265 14.79 7.04 20.52
C ALA A 265 14.29 8.43 20.09
N SER A 266 13.86 8.58 18.83
CA SER A 266 13.32 9.83 18.29
C SER A 266 12.59 9.58 16.96
N SER A 267 11.84 10.57 16.48
CA SER A 267 11.16 10.53 15.18
C SER A 267 12.10 10.29 13.99
N ASP A 268 13.35 10.74 14.09
CA ASP A 268 14.35 10.64 13.03
C ASP A 268 14.78 9.19 12.78
N VAL A 269 14.69 8.35 13.81
CA VAL A 269 15.05 6.93 13.74
C VAL A 269 14.02 6.11 12.96
N ARG A 270 12.83 6.64 12.67
CA ARG A 270 11.78 5.90 11.97
C ARG A 270 12.27 5.31 10.64
N LEU A 271 12.84 6.14 9.77
CA LEU A 271 13.32 5.68 8.46
C LEU A 271 14.54 4.76 8.58
N ILE A 272 15.44 5.07 9.53
CA ILE A 272 16.63 4.27 9.84
C ILE A 272 16.22 2.87 10.31
N SER A 273 15.23 2.79 11.21
CA SER A 273 14.72 1.52 11.74
C SER A 273 14.10 0.65 10.64
N SER A 274 13.35 1.25 9.72
CA SER A 274 12.74 0.58 8.56
C SER A 274 13.80 -0.10 7.69
N TYR A 275 14.85 0.64 7.30
CA TYR A 275 15.93 0.10 6.47
C TYR A 275 16.88 -0.82 7.21
N ALA A 276 17.10 -0.60 8.51
CA ALA A 276 17.91 -1.50 9.34
C ALA A 276 17.24 -2.88 9.47
N VAL A 277 15.93 -2.92 9.72
CA VAL A 277 15.14 -4.16 9.77
C VAL A 277 15.19 -4.89 8.43
N LEU A 278 14.97 -4.17 7.33
CA LEU A 278 15.09 -4.74 6.00
C LEU A 278 16.47 -5.35 5.77
N SER A 279 17.54 -4.58 6.04
CA SER A 279 18.92 -5.00 5.80
C SER A 279 19.26 -6.23 6.64
N LEU A 280 18.91 -6.22 7.92
CA LEU A 280 19.14 -7.35 8.83
C LEU A 280 18.43 -8.61 8.33
N ILE A 281 17.17 -8.49 7.90
CA ILE A 281 16.40 -9.65 7.46
C ILE A 281 16.87 -10.17 6.11
N LEU A 282 17.31 -9.31 5.20
CA LEU A 282 17.92 -9.77 3.95
C LEU A 282 19.25 -10.48 4.17
N ILE A 283 20.06 -10.05 5.15
CA ILE A 283 21.29 -10.75 5.54
C ILE A 283 20.97 -12.14 6.11
N LEU A 284 19.95 -12.25 6.96
CA LEU A 284 19.59 -13.51 7.62
C LEU A 284 18.78 -14.45 6.71
N LYS A 285 17.92 -13.90 5.85
CA LYS A 285 16.99 -14.63 5.01
C LYS A 285 16.73 -13.86 3.70
N PRO A 286 17.57 -14.05 2.67
CA PRO A 286 17.52 -13.27 1.43
C PRO A 286 16.23 -13.46 0.60
N SER A 287 15.46 -14.51 0.84
CA SER A 287 14.13 -14.71 0.22
C SER A 287 13.01 -13.94 0.94
N GLY A 288 13.29 -13.24 2.04
CA GLY A 288 12.32 -12.59 2.92
C GLY A 288 11.81 -13.52 4.03
N LEU A 289 11.13 -12.97 5.05
CA LEU A 289 10.66 -13.71 6.23
C LEU A 289 9.86 -14.97 5.87
N PHE A 290 9.08 -14.92 4.80
CA PHE A 290 8.22 -16.01 4.34
C PHE A 290 8.49 -16.41 2.88
N GLY A 291 9.65 -16.04 2.34
CA GLY A 291 10.11 -16.55 1.05
C GLY A 291 10.37 -18.05 1.10
N ARG A 292 9.96 -18.74 0.04
CA ARG A 292 10.32 -20.13 -0.24
C ARG A 292 11.45 -20.17 -1.24
#